data_AF-A0A7D3WTZ4-F1
#
_entry.id   AF-A0A7D3WTZ4-F1
#
_cell.length_a   1.000
_cell.length_b   1.000
_cell.length_c   1.000
_cell.angle_alpha   90.00
_cell.angle_beta   90.00
_cell.angle_gamma   90.00
#
_symmetry.space_group_name_H-M   'P 1'
#
loop_
_entity.id
_entity.type
_entity.pdbx_description
1 polymer ?
#
loop_
_entity_poly.entity_id
_entity_poly.type
_entity_poly.pdbx_seq_one_letter_code
_entity_poly.pdbx_strand_id
1 'polypeptide(L)'
;MTYRYLDANGPSAAPLRYQLTITIYDNTNTGAAAPNTDAPVGIYDLATGAKINLVQGVNILSGSGATAPAGGNLAGFMDITSYTISPNLNPSTASGCPATGVTQTFKLQKFTAIVNLPVNAQGYYALFTRSARNVDVKNLNTAGNNESLILYSQLSPPLLPNRSPIFSDTAVAVVCQGDTTILLNNAVDPDGDRLVYAFGSPYGTNAGGNGVPPGTFPLSGGAPNVPTVPYYGGAGYSPTTPFGTTPGNYASLNASTGTAKYRAATGTAGYKYVVAVDVSEYRTINGREVLIGTTRRDLQLLVGDCPATAAPVLPLATATPRSYTIEEGSSLSIPLTVTQANGHVLTLTLNSVLLDGAGGFNAAFNGNPGTVTAGNPTGTATATGTGGRVTGTFVYNSACGEARATPYDVAFTAKDLACGGKLVADVLRITVTRPSGPPPSAATQWCVTSTP
;
A
#
# COMPACT_ATOMS: atom_id res chain seq x y z
N MET A 1 -4.61 0.85 -7.26
CA MET A 1 -5.96 1.41 -7.12
C MET A 1 -6.55 0.82 -5.86
N THR A 2 -7.31 1.61 -5.12
CA THR A 2 -8.08 1.17 -3.95
C THR A 2 -9.52 1.65 -4.08
N TYR A 3 -10.42 1.04 -3.34
CA TYR A 3 -11.80 1.50 -3.23
C TYR A 3 -12.32 1.44 -1.80
N ARG A 4 -13.43 2.14 -1.57
CA ARG A 4 -14.24 2.05 -0.36
C ARG A 4 -15.71 1.97 -0.74
N TYR A 5 -16.39 0.92 -0.28
CA TYR A 5 -17.86 0.92 -0.25
C TYR A 5 -18.34 1.97 0.76
N LEU A 6 -19.27 2.82 0.34
CA LEU A 6 -19.79 3.92 1.16
C LEU A 6 -21.14 3.54 1.77
N ASP A 7 -22.15 3.33 0.92
CA ASP A 7 -23.53 3.04 1.29
C ASP A 7 -24.36 2.66 0.05
N ALA A 8 -25.68 2.50 0.24
CA ALA A 8 -26.66 2.27 -0.81
C ALA A 8 -27.56 3.50 -1.06
N ASN A 9 -27.05 4.72 -0.82
CA ASN A 9 -27.83 5.97 -0.90
C ASN A 9 -27.68 6.71 -2.24
N GLY A 10 -27.20 6.02 -3.29
CA GLY A 10 -27.13 6.58 -4.64
C GLY A 10 -28.50 6.74 -5.31
N PRO A 11 -28.55 7.23 -6.57
CA PRO A 11 -29.79 7.31 -7.34
C PRO A 11 -30.49 5.95 -7.46
N SER A 12 -31.82 5.94 -7.65
CA SER A 12 -32.62 4.70 -7.67
C SER A 12 -32.16 3.66 -8.70
N ALA A 13 -31.69 4.11 -9.87
CA ALA A 13 -31.16 3.23 -10.91
C ALA A 13 -29.74 2.70 -10.62
N ALA A 14 -29.02 3.31 -9.68
CA ALA A 14 -27.65 2.98 -9.33
C ALA A 14 -27.38 3.27 -7.84
N PRO A 15 -27.97 2.50 -6.90
CA PRO A 15 -27.97 2.88 -5.49
C PRO A 15 -26.61 2.71 -4.80
N LEU A 16 -25.73 1.85 -5.32
CA LEU A 16 -24.51 1.46 -4.60
C LEU A 16 -23.40 2.48 -4.81
N ARG A 17 -22.89 3.06 -3.72
CA ARG A 17 -21.86 4.10 -3.77
C ARG A 17 -20.48 3.54 -3.42
N TYR A 18 -19.53 3.71 -4.34
CA TYR A 18 -18.13 3.34 -4.17
C TYR A 18 -17.24 4.56 -4.39
N GLN A 19 -16.34 4.84 -3.45
CA GLN A 19 -15.25 5.79 -3.67
C GLN A 19 -14.06 5.04 -4.27
N LEU A 20 -13.51 5.54 -5.36
CA LEU A 20 -12.30 5.03 -6.00
C LEU A 20 -11.14 5.97 -5.73
N THR A 21 -9.96 5.42 -5.46
CA THR A 21 -8.71 6.17 -5.37
C THR A 21 -7.65 5.55 -6.27
N ILE A 22 -7.15 6.35 -7.20
CA ILE A 22 -6.07 5.99 -8.11
C ILE A 22 -4.83 6.76 -7.67
N THR A 23 -3.78 6.03 -7.36
CA THR A 23 -2.50 6.59 -6.91
C THR A 23 -1.43 6.20 -7.92
N ILE A 24 -0.75 7.18 -8.50
CA ILE A 24 0.34 6.99 -9.45
C ILE A 24 1.55 7.86 -9.07
N TYR A 25 2.73 7.44 -9.52
CA TYR A 25 3.99 8.14 -9.33
C TYR A 25 4.46 8.67 -10.68
N ASP A 26 4.40 9.99 -10.86
CA ASP A 26 4.79 10.65 -12.11
C ASP A 26 6.28 10.96 -12.07
N ASN A 27 7.02 10.58 -13.12
CA ASN A 27 8.41 10.95 -13.31
C ASN A 27 8.52 12.48 -13.53
N THR A 28 9.45 13.14 -12.84
CA THR A 28 9.67 14.59 -12.97
C THR A 28 11.00 14.99 -13.58
N ASN A 29 11.74 14.03 -14.14
CA ASN A 29 12.96 14.33 -14.87
C ASN A 29 12.68 15.14 -16.14
N THR A 30 13.66 15.90 -16.61
CA THR A 30 13.58 16.63 -17.88
C THR A 30 13.21 15.67 -19.02
N GLY A 31 12.18 16.03 -19.79
CA GLY A 31 11.65 15.21 -20.89
C GLY A 31 10.61 14.16 -20.48
N ALA A 32 10.29 14.03 -19.17
CA ALA A 32 9.16 13.24 -18.73
C ALA A 32 7.83 13.86 -19.18
N ALA A 33 6.81 13.01 -19.35
CA ALA A 33 5.46 13.47 -19.61
C ALA A 33 4.94 14.34 -18.45
N ALA A 34 4.09 15.31 -18.77
CA ALA A 34 3.41 16.08 -17.74
C ALA A 34 2.52 15.17 -16.86
N PRO A 35 2.34 15.50 -15.57
CA PRO A 35 1.35 14.82 -14.73
C PRO A 35 -0.03 14.81 -15.39
N ASN A 36 -0.82 13.80 -15.06
CA ASN A 36 -2.09 13.54 -15.73
C ASN A 36 -3.13 14.57 -15.29
N THR A 37 -3.96 15.08 -16.20
CA THR A 37 -5.05 16.01 -15.85
C THR A 37 -6.35 15.28 -15.51
N ASP A 38 -6.36 13.98 -15.77
CA ASP A 38 -7.54 13.14 -15.84
C ASP A 38 -7.17 11.68 -15.52
N ALA A 39 -8.15 10.88 -15.10
CA ALA A 39 -7.99 9.46 -14.90
C ALA A 39 -9.21 8.70 -15.42
N PRO A 40 -9.11 8.08 -16.62
CA PRO A 40 -10.18 7.29 -17.18
C PRO A 40 -10.29 5.92 -16.49
N VAL A 41 -11.47 5.60 -15.98
CA VAL A 41 -11.78 4.38 -15.24
C VAL A 41 -12.97 3.66 -15.86
N GLY A 42 -12.74 2.44 -16.33
CA GLY A 42 -13.80 1.53 -16.76
C GLY A 42 -14.33 0.75 -15.55
N ILE A 43 -15.65 0.60 -15.47
CA ILE A 43 -16.30 -0.29 -14.51
C ILE A 43 -16.89 -1.46 -15.25
N TYR A 44 -16.67 -2.68 -14.77
CA TYR A 44 -17.08 -3.90 -15.42
C TYR A 44 -17.85 -4.79 -14.45
N ASP A 45 -18.88 -5.44 -14.97
CA ASP A 45 -19.60 -6.48 -14.27
C ASP A 45 -18.66 -7.68 -14.00
N LEU A 46 -18.60 -8.14 -12.75
CA LEU A 46 -17.65 -9.19 -12.38
C LEU A 46 -17.99 -10.55 -13.01
N ALA A 47 -19.28 -10.85 -13.23
CA ALA A 47 -19.74 -12.13 -13.73
C ALA A 47 -19.57 -12.27 -15.26
N THR A 48 -19.75 -11.18 -15.99
CA THR A 48 -19.78 -11.17 -17.46
C THR A 48 -18.57 -10.51 -18.10
N GLY A 49 -17.84 -9.66 -17.37
CA GLY A 49 -16.73 -8.87 -17.90
C GLY A 49 -17.17 -7.74 -18.85
N ALA A 50 -18.48 -7.49 -18.94
CA ALA A 50 -19.05 -6.41 -19.73
C ALA A 50 -18.83 -5.07 -19.03
N LYS A 51 -18.39 -4.06 -19.78
CA LYS A 51 -18.28 -2.69 -19.25
C LYS A 51 -19.68 -2.13 -18.97
N ILE A 52 -19.85 -1.55 -17.80
CA ILE A 52 -21.05 -0.80 -17.43
C ILE A 52 -21.03 0.52 -18.19
N ASN A 53 -22.10 0.83 -18.92
CA ASN A 53 -22.25 2.13 -19.57
C ASN A 53 -22.62 3.19 -18.52
N LEU A 54 -21.63 3.91 -18.00
CA LEU A 54 -21.85 4.93 -16.98
C LEU A 54 -22.54 6.16 -17.59
N VAL A 55 -23.59 6.63 -16.91
CA VAL A 55 -24.41 7.78 -17.34
C VAL A 55 -24.23 8.95 -16.37
N GLN A 56 -24.00 10.15 -16.92
CA GLN A 56 -23.91 11.39 -16.13
C GLN A 56 -25.24 11.67 -15.42
N GLY A 57 -25.20 12.03 -14.15
CA GLY A 57 -26.38 12.26 -13.31
C GLY A 57 -27.01 11.00 -12.73
N VAL A 58 -26.58 9.80 -13.16
CA VAL A 58 -27.01 8.52 -12.57
C VAL A 58 -25.83 7.82 -11.90
N ASN A 59 -24.84 7.42 -12.70
CA ASN A 59 -23.65 6.74 -12.17
C ASN A 59 -22.62 7.75 -11.68
N ILE A 60 -22.47 8.86 -12.39
CA ILE A 60 -21.49 9.92 -12.11
C ILE A 60 -22.26 11.18 -11.71
N LEU A 61 -22.19 11.53 -10.43
CA LEU A 61 -22.82 12.75 -9.92
C LEU A 61 -21.87 13.95 -10.03
N SER A 62 -22.43 15.16 -9.90
CA SER A 62 -21.64 16.39 -9.89
C SER A 62 -20.47 16.30 -8.89
N GLY A 63 -19.28 16.72 -9.33
CA GLY A 63 -18.06 16.67 -8.52
C GLY A 63 -17.30 15.33 -8.55
N SER A 64 -17.85 14.27 -9.15
CA SER A 64 -17.19 12.94 -9.24
C SER A 64 -16.53 12.68 -10.60
N GLY A 65 -16.33 13.71 -11.42
CA GLY A 65 -15.83 13.61 -12.78
C GLY A 65 -16.94 13.71 -13.83
N ALA A 66 -16.62 13.31 -15.06
CA ALA A 66 -17.53 13.31 -16.20
C ALA A 66 -17.59 11.92 -16.85
N THR A 67 -18.71 11.60 -17.49
CA THR A 67 -18.71 10.50 -18.46
C THR A 67 -18.06 10.99 -19.74
N ALA A 68 -16.97 10.35 -20.18
CA ALA A 68 -16.30 10.74 -21.41
C ALA A 68 -17.11 10.31 -22.65
N PRO A 69 -17.37 11.22 -23.61
CA PRO A 69 -18.03 10.89 -24.85
C PRO A 69 -17.00 10.33 -25.83
N ALA A 70 -16.92 9.01 -25.96
CA ALA A 70 -16.28 8.38 -27.10
C ALA A 70 -17.33 7.55 -27.85
N GLY A 71 -17.40 7.65 -29.17
CA GLY A 71 -18.29 6.82 -29.98
C GLY A 71 -17.90 5.32 -29.94
N GLY A 72 -18.89 4.43 -30.08
CA GLY A 72 -18.68 2.98 -30.16
C GLY A 72 -18.36 2.31 -28.81
N ASN A 73 -17.62 1.19 -28.83
CA ASN A 73 -17.29 0.37 -27.65
C ASN A 73 -16.40 1.08 -26.59
N LEU A 74 -15.99 2.32 -26.86
CA LEU A 74 -15.16 3.15 -26.00
C LEU A 74 -15.99 4.14 -25.13
N ALA A 75 -17.30 4.23 -25.33
CA ALA A 75 -18.20 5.04 -24.49
C ALA A 75 -18.27 4.54 -23.03
N GLY A 76 -18.79 5.40 -22.13
CA GLY A 76 -19.34 4.97 -20.84
C GLY A 76 -18.34 4.69 -19.73
N PHE A 77 -17.11 5.24 -19.80
CA PHE A 77 -16.17 5.22 -18.67
C PHE A 77 -16.25 6.52 -17.85
N MET A 78 -15.82 6.43 -16.60
CA MET A 78 -15.70 7.58 -15.69
C MET A 78 -14.38 8.27 -15.99
N ASP A 79 -14.40 9.58 -16.17
CA ASP A 79 -13.20 10.40 -16.29
C ASP A 79 -13.07 11.31 -15.05
N ILE A 80 -12.08 11.01 -14.21
CA ILE A 80 -11.87 11.69 -12.93
C ILE A 80 -10.91 12.86 -13.12
N THR A 81 -11.41 14.08 -12.92
CA THR A 81 -10.61 15.31 -13.00
C THR A 81 -10.29 15.92 -11.63
N SER A 82 -10.83 15.35 -10.55
CA SER A 82 -10.47 15.74 -9.18
C SER A 82 -9.22 14.99 -8.73
N TYR A 83 -8.12 15.73 -8.54
CA TYR A 83 -6.86 15.14 -8.13
C TYR A 83 -6.02 16.07 -7.24
N THR A 84 -5.10 15.46 -6.50
CA THR A 84 -4.03 16.13 -5.77
C THR A 84 -2.67 15.70 -6.33
N ILE A 85 -1.70 16.62 -6.33
CA ILE A 85 -0.32 16.32 -6.71
C ILE A 85 0.60 16.80 -5.58
N SER A 86 1.53 15.95 -5.14
CA SER A 86 2.54 16.34 -4.15
C SER A 86 3.56 17.31 -4.74
N PRO A 87 4.35 18.00 -3.89
CA PRO A 87 5.64 18.54 -4.31
C PRO A 87 6.55 17.45 -4.91
N ASN A 88 7.64 17.86 -5.57
CA ASN A 88 8.67 16.92 -6.00
C ASN A 88 9.21 16.15 -4.80
N LEU A 89 9.14 14.83 -4.89
CA LEU A 89 9.68 13.91 -3.92
C LEU A 89 11.00 13.37 -4.49
N ASN A 90 12.06 13.52 -3.70
CA ASN A 90 13.36 12.98 -4.02
C ASN A 90 13.50 11.61 -3.36
N PRO A 91 14.05 10.60 -4.05
CA PRO A 91 14.47 9.38 -3.38
C PRO A 91 15.42 9.75 -2.24
N SER A 92 15.09 9.37 -1.00
CA SER A 92 15.84 9.88 0.14
C SER A 92 17.27 9.33 0.13
N THR A 93 18.24 10.18 -0.18
CA THR A 93 19.64 9.97 0.15
C THR A 93 19.94 10.72 1.44
N ALA A 94 20.83 10.21 2.28
CA ALA A 94 21.18 10.91 3.52
C ALA A 94 21.81 12.28 3.21
N SER A 95 21.46 13.29 4.01
CA SER A 95 21.94 14.66 3.80
C SER A 95 23.47 14.70 3.83
N GLY A 96 24.08 15.33 2.82
CA GLY A 96 25.54 15.48 2.72
C GLY A 96 26.29 14.40 1.93
N CYS A 97 25.64 13.31 1.51
CA CYS A 97 26.27 12.32 0.62
C CYS A 97 25.30 11.81 -0.45
N PRO A 98 25.32 12.37 -1.67
CA PRO A 98 24.45 11.91 -2.73
C PRO A 98 24.83 10.48 -3.14
N ALA A 99 23.88 9.55 -3.10
CA ALA A 99 24.03 8.30 -3.82
C ALA A 99 24.13 8.63 -5.32
N THR A 100 25.10 8.06 -6.02
CA THR A 100 25.21 8.27 -7.47
C THR A 100 24.27 7.31 -8.20
N GLY A 101 23.84 7.68 -9.40
CA GLY A 101 22.88 6.89 -10.19
C GLY A 101 21.41 7.05 -9.78
N VAL A 102 21.10 7.72 -8.68
CA VAL A 102 19.72 7.97 -8.21
C VAL A 102 19.29 9.39 -8.58
N THR A 103 19.02 9.62 -9.86
CA THR A 103 18.67 10.96 -10.37
C THR A 103 17.18 11.15 -10.59
N GLN A 104 16.39 10.08 -10.56
CA GLN A 104 14.97 10.15 -10.86
C GLN A 104 14.16 10.67 -9.67
N THR A 105 13.50 11.81 -9.90
CA THR A 105 12.53 12.41 -8.98
C THR A 105 11.11 12.07 -9.42
N PHE A 106 10.14 12.18 -8.51
CA PHE A 106 8.75 11.88 -8.83
C PHE A 106 7.77 12.76 -8.05
N LYS A 107 6.54 12.84 -8.54
CA LYS A 107 5.39 13.37 -7.79
C LYS A 107 4.40 12.26 -7.51
N LEU A 108 3.78 12.31 -6.35
CA LEU A 108 2.66 11.46 -6.02
C LEU A 108 1.38 12.15 -6.49
N GLN A 109 0.66 11.52 -7.41
CA GLN A 109 -0.63 11.99 -7.88
C GLN A 109 -1.74 11.05 -7.42
N LYS A 110 -2.82 11.62 -6.87
CA LYS A 110 -4.00 10.88 -6.40
C LYS A 110 -5.25 11.45 -7.07
N PHE A 111 -6.02 10.59 -7.75
CA PHE A 111 -7.35 10.88 -8.28
C PHE A 111 -8.40 10.23 -7.38
N THR A 112 -9.47 10.94 -7.06
CA THR A 112 -10.56 10.41 -6.23
C THR A 112 -11.92 10.80 -6.78
N ALA A 113 -12.83 9.84 -6.86
CA ALA A 113 -14.22 10.05 -7.27
C ALA A 113 -15.15 9.04 -6.64
N ILE A 114 -16.45 9.33 -6.66
CA ILE A 114 -17.51 8.40 -6.27
C ILE A 114 -18.25 7.93 -7.52
N VAL A 115 -18.36 6.61 -7.68
CA VAL A 115 -19.23 5.98 -8.68
C VAL A 115 -20.46 5.39 -8.00
N ASN A 116 -21.61 5.57 -8.64
CA ASN A 116 -22.89 4.99 -8.24
C ASN A 116 -23.18 3.83 -9.20
N LEU A 117 -23.42 2.63 -8.68
CA LEU A 117 -23.59 1.41 -9.47
C LEU A 117 -24.93 0.72 -9.18
N PRO A 118 -25.54 0.05 -10.18
CA PRO A 118 -26.70 -0.80 -9.95
C PRO A 118 -26.45 -1.88 -8.89
N VAL A 119 -27.53 -2.47 -8.38
CA VAL A 119 -27.40 -3.63 -7.49
C VAL A 119 -26.85 -4.82 -8.29
N ASN A 120 -25.79 -5.43 -7.77
CA ASN A 120 -25.17 -6.61 -8.34
C ASN A 120 -24.65 -7.51 -7.21
N ALA A 121 -25.08 -8.77 -7.18
CA ALA A 121 -24.73 -9.70 -6.10
C ALA A 121 -23.30 -10.25 -6.23
N GLN A 122 -22.70 -10.14 -7.41
CA GLN A 122 -21.37 -10.61 -7.74
C GLN A 122 -20.36 -9.47 -7.59
N GLY A 123 -20.81 -8.24 -7.75
CA GLY A 123 -19.98 -7.04 -7.65
C GLY A 123 -19.39 -6.64 -9.00
N TYR A 124 -18.37 -5.80 -8.93
CA TYR A 124 -17.78 -5.16 -10.10
C TYR A 124 -16.25 -5.23 -10.02
N TYR A 125 -15.57 -4.78 -11.07
CA TYR A 125 -14.19 -4.32 -10.93
C TYR A 125 -14.00 -3.00 -11.67
N ALA A 126 -13.14 -2.17 -11.10
CA ALA A 126 -12.69 -0.92 -11.68
C ALA A 126 -11.32 -1.13 -12.31
N LEU A 127 -11.10 -0.52 -13.48
CA LEU A 127 -9.83 -0.59 -14.21
C LEU A 127 -9.42 0.80 -14.69
N PHE A 128 -8.22 1.20 -14.31
CA PHE A 128 -7.52 2.36 -14.81
C PHE A 128 -6.33 1.89 -15.65
N THR A 129 -6.06 2.62 -16.74
CA THR A 129 -4.92 2.35 -17.61
C THR A 129 -4.31 3.64 -18.09
N ARG A 130 -2.97 3.71 -18.11
CA ARG A 130 -2.24 4.85 -18.66
C ARG A 130 -0.98 4.38 -19.35
N SER A 131 -0.74 4.93 -20.54
CA SER A 131 0.53 4.76 -21.24
C SER A 131 1.41 5.99 -20.98
N ALA A 132 2.70 5.87 -20.69
CA ALA A 132 3.50 4.64 -20.55
C ALA A 132 4.31 4.64 -19.24
N ARG A 133 4.76 3.45 -18.84
CA ARG A 133 5.86 3.28 -17.87
C ARG A 133 7.15 3.93 -18.41
N ASN A 134 8.11 4.16 -17.51
CA ASN A 134 9.44 4.61 -17.95
C ASN A 134 10.09 3.55 -18.85
N VAL A 135 10.69 4.03 -19.92
CA VAL A 135 11.21 3.21 -21.02
C VAL A 135 12.54 2.52 -20.71
N ASP A 136 13.22 2.99 -19.66
CA ASP A 136 14.58 2.58 -19.29
C ASP A 136 14.62 1.61 -18.10
N VAL A 137 13.49 0.98 -17.78
CA VAL A 137 13.42 -0.13 -16.81
C VAL A 137 14.09 -1.38 -17.38
N LYS A 138 14.75 -2.16 -16.51
CA LYS A 138 15.66 -3.25 -16.92
C LYS A 138 15.02 -4.63 -17.00
N ASN A 139 13.95 -4.88 -16.25
CA ASN A 139 13.43 -6.23 -16.05
C ASN A 139 12.11 -6.51 -16.76
N LEU A 140 11.45 -5.52 -17.34
CA LEU A 140 10.23 -5.71 -18.14
C LEU A 140 10.57 -5.69 -19.63
N ASN A 141 9.85 -6.48 -20.42
CA ASN A 141 9.92 -6.39 -21.86
C ASN A 141 9.18 -5.13 -22.33
N THR A 142 9.90 -4.02 -22.48
CA THR A 142 9.34 -2.78 -23.02
C THR A 142 9.47 -2.78 -24.53
N ALA A 143 8.49 -3.35 -25.24
CA ALA A 143 8.50 -3.41 -26.71
C ALA A 143 8.40 -2.00 -27.32
N GLY A 144 9.55 -1.32 -27.47
CA GLY A 144 9.62 0.01 -28.10
C GLY A 144 8.91 1.13 -27.33
N ASN A 145 9.06 1.14 -26.00
CA ASN A 145 8.76 2.27 -25.10
C ASN A 145 7.31 2.48 -24.61
N ASN A 146 6.35 1.58 -24.87
CA ASN A 146 4.93 1.87 -24.60
C ASN A 146 4.21 0.86 -23.67
N GLU A 147 4.89 0.28 -22.69
CA GLU A 147 4.19 -0.57 -21.71
C GLU A 147 3.25 0.26 -20.85
N SER A 148 1.97 -0.08 -20.92
CA SER A 148 0.94 0.58 -20.10
C SER A 148 1.07 0.16 -18.64
N LEU A 149 0.66 1.07 -17.77
CA LEU A 149 0.36 0.77 -16.38
C LEU A 149 -1.14 0.52 -16.28
N ILE A 150 -1.51 -0.67 -15.80
CA ILE A 150 -2.89 -0.99 -15.44
C ILE A 150 -2.98 -1.09 -13.91
N LEU A 151 -3.97 -0.41 -13.33
CA LEU A 151 -4.37 -0.56 -11.94
C LEU A 151 -5.82 -1.03 -11.92
N TYR A 152 -6.12 -2.02 -11.10
CA TYR A 152 -7.49 -2.52 -10.96
C TYR A 152 -7.84 -2.78 -9.50
N SER A 153 -9.14 -2.83 -9.20
CA SER A 153 -9.68 -3.24 -7.90
C SER A 153 -11.00 -3.98 -8.11
N GLN A 154 -11.21 -5.11 -7.43
CA GLN A 154 -12.50 -5.78 -7.36
C GLN A 154 -13.38 -5.10 -6.32
N LEU A 155 -14.54 -4.61 -6.72
CA LEU A 155 -15.50 -3.90 -5.88
C LEU A 155 -16.50 -4.91 -5.33
N SER A 156 -16.37 -5.24 -4.04
CA SER A 156 -17.22 -6.22 -3.38
C SER A 156 -18.69 -5.75 -3.34
N PRO A 157 -19.65 -6.69 -3.44
CA PRO A 157 -21.08 -6.38 -3.37
C PRO A 157 -21.48 -5.90 -1.96
N PRO A 158 -22.63 -5.24 -1.78
CA PRO A 158 -23.06 -4.66 -0.50
C PRO A 158 -23.25 -5.66 0.65
N LEU A 159 -23.51 -6.94 0.33
CA LEU A 159 -23.61 -8.01 1.32
C LEU A 159 -22.23 -8.35 1.94
N LEU A 160 -21.17 -7.88 1.31
CA LEU A 160 -19.79 -8.04 1.74
C LEU A 160 -19.08 -6.68 1.65
N PRO A 161 -19.53 -5.67 2.43
CA PRO A 161 -19.02 -4.32 2.32
C PRO A 161 -17.54 -4.32 2.68
N ASN A 162 -16.75 -3.59 1.89
CA ASN A 162 -15.31 -3.64 2.01
C ASN A 162 -14.62 -2.33 1.64
N ARG A 163 -13.45 -2.12 2.23
CA ARG A 163 -12.53 -1.01 2.03
C ARG A 163 -11.15 -1.61 1.80
N SER A 164 -10.58 -1.35 0.63
CA SER A 164 -9.29 -1.90 0.27
C SER A 164 -8.20 -1.59 1.32
N PRO A 165 -7.23 -2.50 1.50
CA PRO A 165 -6.05 -2.23 2.30
C PRO A 165 -5.32 -0.99 1.79
N ILE A 166 -4.86 -0.16 2.73
CA ILE A 166 -4.15 1.09 2.42
C ILE A 166 -2.71 0.98 2.92
N PHE A 167 -1.75 1.21 2.04
CA PHE A 167 -0.33 1.29 2.41
C PHE A 167 -0.08 2.48 3.33
N SER A 168 0.70 2.25 4.39
CA SER A 168 0.99 3.27 5.39
C SER A 168 2.06 4.30 4.98
N ASP A 169 2.78 4.04 3.87
CA ASP A 169 3.84 4.91 3.37
C ASP A 169 3.83 5.03 1.83
N THR A 170 4.54 6.03 1.33
CA THR A 170 4.83 6.25 -0.07
C THR A 170 5.82 5.22 -0.63
N ALA A 171 5.67 4.94 -1.91
CA ALA A 171 6.19 3.78 -2.61
C ALA A 171 7.53 4.06 -3.29
N VAL A 172 8.50 4.54 -2.50
CA VAL A 172 9.75 5.08 -3.03
C VAL A 172 10.92 4.35 -2.38
N ALA A 173 11.74 3.69 -3.18
CA ALA A 173 12.90 3.01 -2.64
C ALA A 173 14.13 3.18 -3.54
N VAL A 174 15.26 3.45 -2.89
CA VAL A 174 16.59 3.33 -3.45
C VAL A 174 17.19 2.02 -2.99
N VAL A 175 17.59 1.16 -3.92
CA VAL A 175 18.34 -0.07 -3.63
C VAL A 175 19.81 0.23 -3.82
N CYS A 176 20.60 0.15 -2.76
CA CYS A 176 22.04 0.31 -2.87
C CYS A 176 22.66 -0.93 -3.54
N GLN A 177 23.39 -0.76 -4.63
CA GLN A 177 24.08 -1.88 -5.28
C GLN A 177 25.05 -2.56 -4.31
N GLY A 178 25.16 -3.88 -4.39
CA GLY A 178 26.04 -4.66 -3.51
C GLY A 178 25.55 -4.76 -2.06
N ASP A 179 24.41 -4.18 -1.70
CA ASP A 179 23.93 -4.12 -0.31
C ASP A 179 22.41 -4.33 -0.18
N THR A 180 21.97 -4.78 1.00
CA THR A 180 20.56 -5.07 1.26
C THR A 180 19.81 -3.82 1.68
N THR A 181 18.71 -3.55 1.00
CA THR A 181 17.75 -2.49 1.29
C THR A 181 16.46 -3.09 1.82
N ILE A 182 15.91 -2.49 2.86
CA ILE A 182 14.60 -2.87 3.42
C ILE A 182 13.54 -1.90 2.90
N LEU A 183 12.44 -2.44 2.38
CA LEU A 183 11.26 -1.65 2.03
C LEU A 183 10.04 -2.23 2.75
N LEU A 184 9.31 -1.37 3.45
CA LEU A 184 8.07 -1.75 4.11
C LEU A 184 6.89 -1.61 3.14
N ASN A 185 6.20 -2.72 2.86
CA ASN A 185 4.94 -2.73 2.11
C ASN A 185 3.75 -3.03 3.02
N ASN A 186 3.91 -2.89 4.34
CA ASN A 186 2.82 -3.06 5.29
C ASN A 186 1.65 -2.15 4.91
N ALA A 187 0.45 -2.71 4.98
CA ALA A 187 -0.80 -2.04 4.71
C ALA A 187 -1.73 -2.27 5.90
N VAL A 188 -2.72 -1.40 6.00
CA VAL A 188 -3.77 -1.48 7.01
C VAL A 188 -5.08 -1.77 6.31
N ASP A 189 -5.77 -2.78 6.81
CA ASP A 189 -7.13 -3.08 6.43
C ASP A 189 -8.13 -2.33 7.34
N PRO A 190 -8.95 -1.41 6.79
CA PRO A 190 -9.91 -0.66 7.60
C PRO A 190 -11.05 -1.51 8.18
N ASP A 191 -11.30 -2.71 7.66
CA ASP A 191 -12.35 -3.63 8.10
C ASP A 191 -11.83 -4.71 9.05
N GLY A 192 -10.51 -4.75 9.28
CA GLY A 192 -9.86 -5.69 10.18
C GLY A 192 -9.57 -7.06 9.54
N ASP A 193 -9.50 -7.14 8.21
CA ASP A 193 -9.16 -8.37 7.51
C ASP A 193 -7.69 -8.74 7.65
N ARG A 194 -7.41 -10.04 7.57
CA ARG A 194 -6.05 -10.55 7.60
C ARG A 194 -5.40 -10.30 6.24
N LEU A 195 -4.26 -9.65 6.25
CA LEU A 195 -3.50 -9.35 5.03
C LEU A 195 -2.42 -10.40 4.75
N VAL A 196 -2.30 -10.76 3.47
CA VAL A 196 -1.23 -11.63 2.95
C VAL A 196 -0.50 -10.91 1.84
N TYR A 197 0.83 -10.96 1.87
CA TYR A 197 1.70 -10.27 0.94
C TYR A 197 2.39 -11.27 0.01
N ALA A 198 2.41 -10.99 -1.29
CA ALA A 198 3.11 -11.79 -2.27
C ALA A 198 3.77 -10.92 -3.35
N PHE A 199 4.86 -11.40 -3.95
CA PHE A 199 5.35 -10.80 -5.19
C PHE A 199 4.38 -11.12 -6.33
N GLY A 200 4.05 -10.10 -7.11
CA GLY A 200 3.20 -10.21 -8.30
C GLY A 200 3.93 -9.75 -9.56
N SER A 201 3.33 -10.00 -10.73
CA SER A 201 3.78 -9.45 -12.01
C SER A 201 3.02 -8.18 -12.33
N PRO A 202 3.64 -7.01 -12.58
CA PRO A 202 2.92 -5.77 -12.90
C PRO A 202 1.93 -5.95 -14.06
N TYR A 203 0.81 -5.23 -14.05
CA TYR A 203 -0.19 -5.33 -15.11
C TYR A 203 0.09 -4.39 -16.28
N GLY A 204 -0.24 -4.82 -17.50
CA GLY A 204 -0.09 -4.04 -18.74
C GLY A 204 -0.52 -4.79 -20.02
N THR A 205 -0.86 -4.02 -21.07
CA THR A 205 -1.54 -4.43 -22.35
C THR A 205 -2.90 -5.13 -22.13
N ASN A 206 -3.95 -5.14 -22.96
CA ASN A 206 -4.46 -4.30 -24.06
C ASN A 206 -5.56 -3.38 -23.48
N ALA A 207 -5.31 -2.08 -23.41
CA ALA A 207 -6.39 -1.09 -23.43
C ALA A 207 -6.43 -0.53 -24.86
N GLY A 208 -7.61 -0.25 -25.43
CA GLY A 208 -7.67 0.39 -26.75
C GLY A 208 -6.72 1.58 -26.77
N GLY A 209 -5.93 1.72 -27.84
CA GLY A 209 -4.84 2.71 -27.91
C GLY A 209 -5.23 4.06 -27.32
N ASN A 210 -4.25 4.76 -26.71
CA ASN A 210 -4.40 6.05 -26.01
C ASN A 210 -4.97 6.00 -24.58
N GLY A 211 -4.85 4.87 -23.86
CA GLY A 211 -5.18 4.83 -22.42
C GLY A 211 -6.68 4.79 -22.12
N VAL A 212 -7.50 4.29 -23.07
CA VAL A 212 -8.96 4.19 -22.89
C VAL A 212 -9.34 2.78 -22.44
N PRO A 213 -10.13 2.62 -21.35
CA PRO A 213 -10.60 1.32 -20.90
C PRO A 213 -11.38 0.55 -21.99
N PRO A 214 -11.06 -0.72 -22.27
CA PRO A 214 -11.67 -1.49 -23.36
C PRO A 214 -13.17 -1.75 -23.13
N GLY A 215 -13.92 -2.05 -24.19
CA GLY A 215 -15.38 -2.29 -24.10
C GLY A 215 -15.77 -3.57 -23.34
N THR A 216 -14.90 -4.58 -23.39
CA THR A 216 -15.02 -5.84 -22.66
C THR A 216 -13.65 -6.22 -22.16
N PHE A 217 -13.59 -6.93 -21.05
CA PHE A 217 -12.32 -7.38 -20.49
C PHE A 217 -12.38 -8.88 -20.21
N PRO A 218 -11.33 -9.64 -20.57
CA PRO A 218 -11.38 -11.09 -20.53
C PRO A 218 -11.53 -11.59 -19.08
N LEU A 219 -12.36 -12.62 -18.90
CA LEU A 219 -12.46 -13.37 -17.67
C LEU A 219 -11.71 -14.72 -17.81
N SER A 220 -11.11 -15.21 -16.74
CA SER A 220 -10.68 -16.61 -16.63
C SER A 220 -11.10 -17.16 -15.27
N GLY A 221 -11.72 -18.35 -15.26
CA GLY A 221 -12.19 -18.97 -14.01
C GLY A 221 -13.20 -18.14 -13.20
N GLY A 222 -13.96 -17.23 -13.83
CA GLY A 222 -14.89 -16.34 -13.13
C GLY A 222 -14.26 -15.11 -12.48
N ALA A 223 -12.99 -14.81 -12.78
CA ALA A 223 -12.31 -13.59 -12.32
C ALA A 223 -11.73 -12.80 -13.51
N PRO A 224 -11.50 -11.48 -13.36
CA PRO A 224 -10.85 -10.67 -14.39
C PRO A 224 -9.45 -11.21 -14.70
N ASN A 225 -9.21 -11.59 -15.95
CA ASN A 225 -7.90 -12.02 -16.43
C ASN A 225 -7.10 -10.78 -16.84
N VAL A 226 -6.55 -10.07 -15.85
CA VAL A 226 -5.80 -8.83 -16.09
C VAL A 226 -4.44 -9.16 -16.69
N PRO A 227 -4.13 -8.75 -17.93
CA PRO A 227 -2.86 -9.11 -18.54
C PRO A 227 -1.68 -8.51 -17.77
N THR A 228 -0.65 -9.33 -17.60
CA THR A 228 0.59 -8.94 -16.93
C THR A 228 1.63 -8.53 -17.94
N VAL A 229 2.45 -7.52 -17.62
CA VAL A 229 3.62 -7.19 -18.41
C VAL A 229 4.62 -8.34 -18.32
N PRO A 230 5.07 -8.90 -19.46
CA PRO A 230 6.10 -9.93 -19.45
C PRO A 230 7.42 -9.38 -18.90
N TYR A 231 8.09 -10.18 -18.06
CA TYR A 231 9.48 -9.92 -17.72
C TYR A 231 10.38 -10.24 -18.92
N TYR A 232 11.49 -9.52 -19.05
CA TYR A 232 12.48 -9.83 -20.09
C TYR A 232 13.08 -11.22 -19.84
N GLY A 233 13.08 -12.08 -20.86
CA GLY A 233 13.51 -13.48 -20.73
C GLY A 233 15.03 -13.66 -20.48
N GLY A 234 15.82 -12.60 -20.63
CA GLY A 234 17.25 -12.60 -20.28
C GLY A 234 17.50 -12.38 -18.79
N ALA A 235 18.60 -12.94 -18.26
CA ALA A 235 19.05 -12.80 -16.86
C ALA A 235 18.13 -13.36 -15.75
N GLY A 236 17.07 -14.10 -16.09
CA GLY A 236 16.22 -14.80 -15.12
C GLY A 236 15.30 -13.87 -14.32
N TYR A 237 14.84 -12.77 -14.92
CA TYR A 237 13.89 -11.87 -14.27
C TYR A 237 12.53 -12.56 -14.08
N SER A 238 11.95 -12.38 -12.88
CA SER A 238 10.61 -12.83 -12.52
C SER A 238 10.07 -11.99 -11.36
N PRO A 239 8.79 -12.13 -10.96
CA PRO A 239 8.26 -11.50 -9.76
C PRO A 239 9.11 -11.73 -8.51
N THR A 240 9.63 -12.95 -8.33
CA THR A 240 10.44 -13.33 -7.16
C THR A 240 11.94 -13.09 -7.35
N THR A 241 12.39 -12.80 -8.57
CA THR A 241 13.77 -12.47 -8.92
C THR A 241 13.82 -11.19 -9.76
N PRO A 242 13.33 -10.04 -9.25
CA PRO A 242 13.15 -8.84 -10.05
C PRO A 242 14.48 -8.22 -10.55
N PHE A 243 15.59 -8.52 -9.89
CA PHE A 243 16.95 -8.13 -10.31
C PHE A 243 17.67 -9.20 -11.14
N GLY A 244 17.03 -10.35 -11.39
CA GLY A 244 17.60 -11.49 -12.11
C GLY A 244 18.28 -12.49 -11.18
N THR A 245 18.83 -13.57 -11.74
CA THR A 245 19.42 -14.69 -11.00
C THR A 245 20.94 -14.64 -10.87
N THR A 246 21.59 -13.60 -11.42
CA THR A 246 23.04 -13.42 -11.30
C THR A 246 23.46 -13.33 -9.83
N PRO A 247 24.61 -13.94 -9.44
CA PRO A 247 25.12 -13.86 -8.07
C PRO A 247 25.17 -12.43 -7.55
N GLY A 248 24.65 -12.26 -6.34
CA GLY A 248 24.59 -10.98 -5.65
C GLY A 248 23.25 -10.26 -5.77
N ASN A 249 22.37 -10.66 -6.69
CA ASN A 249 20.98 -10.25 -6.69
C ASN A 249 20.17 -11.01 -5.64
N TYR A 250 19.22 -10.32 -5.00
CA TYR A 250 18.32 -10.93 -4.00
C TYR A 250 17.02 -10.13 -3.87
N ALA A 251 15.92 -10.87 -3.70
CA ALA A 251 14.65 -10.32 -3.26
C ALA A 251 13.97 -11.31 -2.31
N SER A 252 13.35 -10.80 -1.24
CA SER A 252 12.46 -11.57 -0.38
C SER A 252 11.35 -10.69 0.15
N LEU A 253 10.23 -11.31 0.51
CA LEU A 253 9.06 -10.65 1.07
C LEU A 253 8.51 -11.53 2.19
N ASN A 254 8.34 -10.94 3.38
CA ASN A 254 7.62 -11.60 4.46
C ASN A 254 6.11 -11.54 4.16
N ALA A 255 5.51 -12.70 3.89
CA ALA A 255 4.12 -12.82 3.48
C ALA A 255 3.09 -12.38 4.54
N SER A 256 3.52 -12.18 5.78
CA SER A 256 2.64 -11.74 6.87
C SER A 256 2.80 -10.25 7.19
N THR A 257 4.01 -9.69 7.08
CA THR A 257 4.28 -8.29 7.49
C THR A 257 4.43 -7.32 6.32
N GLY A 258 4.62 -7.83 5.10
CA GLY A 258 4.90 -7.00 3.93
C GLY A 258 6.33 -6.41 3.91
N THR A 259 7.21 -6.82 4.83
CA THR A 259 8.60 -6.38 4.85
C THR A 259 9.37 -7.05 3.71
N ALA A 260 9.87 -6.25 2.77
CA ALA A 260 10.67 -6.70 1.65
C ALA A 260 12.16 -6.40 1.87
N LYS A 261 13.01 -7.31 1.40
CA LYS A 261 14.47 -7.10 1.32
C LYS A 261 14.91 -7.21 -0.13
N TYR A 262 15.69 -6.24 -0.60
CA TYR A 262 16.19 -6.17 -1.96
C TYR A 262 17.70 -5.98 -1.97
N ARG A 263 18.40 -6.64 -2.88
CA ARG A 263 19.82 -6.38 -3.19
C ARG A 263 20.02 -6.51 -4.68
N ALA A 264 20.60 -5.49 -5.29
CA ALA A 264 21.06 -5.54 -6.68
C ALA A 264 22.57 -5.81 -6.70
N ALA A 265 23.07 -6.50 -7.73
CA ALA A 265 24.49 -6.78 -7.88
C ALA A 265 25.33 -5.50 -8.03
N THR A 266 26.60 -5.54 -7.62
CA THR A 266 27.54 -4.43 -7.83
C THR A 266 27.69 -4.11 -9.33
N GLY A 267 27.83 -2.82 -9.67
CA GLY A 267 27.93 -2.35 -11.06
C GLY A 267 26.59 -2.06 -11.74
N THR A 268 25.48 -2.04 -10.98
CA THR A 268 24.13 -1.77 -11.48
C THR A 268 23.59 -0.39 -11.08
N ALA A 269 24.41 0.47 -10.48
CA ALA A 269 24.03 1.86 -10.20
C ALA A 269 23.46 2.57 -11.45
N GLY A 270 22.35 3.29 -11.27
CA GLY A 270 21.58 3.91 -12.34
C GLY A 270 20.50 3.01 -12.95
N TYR A 271 20.45 1.72 -12.62
CA TYR A 271 19.43 0.81 -13.16
C TYR A 271 18.09 1.01 -12.45
N LYS A 272 17.01 0.71 -13.18
CA LYS A 272 15.63 0.82 -12.70
C LYS A 272 14.94 -0.52 -12.87
N TYR A 273 14.23 -0.96 -11.84
CA TYR A 273 13.55 -2.25 -11.82
C TYR A 273 12.10 -2.07 -11.41
N VAL A 274 11.18 -2.74 -12.09
CA VAL A 274 9.77 -2.76 -11.68
C VAL A 274 9.50 -3.98 -10.82
N VAL A 275 8.82 -3.77 -9.69
CA VAL A 275 8.37 -4.84 -8.78
C VAL A 275 6.91 -4.60 -8.47
N ALA A 276 6.10 -5.67 -8.42
CA ALA A 276 4.76 -5.59 -7.89
C ALA A 276 4.64 -6.40 -6.59
N VAL A 277 3.93 -5.84 -5.61
CA VAL A 277 3.56 -6.50 -4.36
C VAL A 277 2.04 -6.51 -4.26
N ASP A 278 1.48 -7.72 -4.17
CA ASP A 278 0.06 -7.96 -3.92
C ASP A 278 -0.21 -8.04 -2.43
N VAL A 279 -1.31 -7.41 -2.01
CA VAL A 279 -1.87 -7.47 -0.67
C VAL A 279 -3.27 -8.04 -0.78
N SER A 280 -3.42 -9.31 -0.43
CA SER A 280 -4.70 -10.00 -0.41
C SER A 280 -5.35 -9.91 0.97
N GLU A 281 -6.61 -9.51 1.03
CA GLU A 281 -7.42 -9.36 2.23
C GLU A 281 -8.32 -10.58 2.42
N TYR A 282 -8.20 -11.24 3.57
CA TYR A 282 -8.98 -12.43 3.93
C TYR A 282 -9.87 -12.13 5.13
N ARG A 283 -11.18 -12.31 4.95
CA ARG A 283 -12.19 -12.19 6.01
C ARG A 283 -12.63 -13.55 6.48
N THR A 284 -12.78 -13.71 7.79
CA THR A 284 -13.41 -14.92 8.35
C THR A 284 -14.93 -14.78 8.31
N ILE A 285 -15.60 -15.61 7.52
CA ILE A 285 -17.07 -15.66 7.38
C ILE A 285 -17.51 -17.08 7.72
N ASN A 286 -18.37 -17.22 8.72
CA ASN A 286 -18.85 -18.53 9.21
C ASN A 286 -17.70 -19.51 9.51
N GLY A 287 -16.62 -19.02 10.11
CA GLY A 287 -15.44 -19.82 10.49
C GLY A 287 -14.50 -20.17 9.33
N ARG A 288 -14.72 -19.64 8.12
CA ARG A 288 -13.87 -19.88 6.95
C ARG A 288 -13.25 -18.58 6.44
N GLU A 289 -11.98 -18.62 6.08
CA GLU A 289 -11.34 -17.50 5.38
C GLU A 289 -11.79 -17.41 3.93
N VAL A 290 -12.24 -16.22 3.55
CA VAL A 290 -12.69 -15.87 2.20
C VAL A 290 -11.83 -14.70 1.71
N LEU A 291 -11.25 -14.85 0.51
CA LEU A 291 -10.55 -13.77 -0.17
C LEU A 291 -11.58 -12.70 -0.58
N ILE A 292 -11.43 -11.49 -0.08
CA ILE A 292 -12.33 -10.37 -0.38
C ILE A 292 -11.86 -9.59 -1.60
N GLY A 293 -10.54 -9.40 -1.71
CA GLY A 293 -9.93 -8.61 -2.76
C GLY A 293 -8.42 -8.67 -2.70
N THR A 294 -7.78 -8.06 -3.69
CA THR A 294 -6.32 -7.89 -3.72
C THR A 294 -5.99 -6.48 -4.18
N THR A 295 -5.17 -5.79 -3.39
CA THR A 295 -4.63 -4.48 -3.72
C THR A 295 -3.17 -4.65 -4.13
N ARG A 296 -2.80 -4.07 -5.28
CA ARG A 296 -1.43 -4.12 -5.79
C ARG A 296 -0.70 -2.80 -5.62
N ARG A 297 0.54 -2.90 -5.11
CA ARG A 297 1.57 -1.86 -5.22
C ARG A 297 2.45 -2.16 -6.42
N ASP A 298 2.47 -1.26 -7.40
CA ASP A 298 3.34 -1.34 -8.57
C ASP A 298 4.47 -0.30 -8.39
N LEU A 299 5.70 -0.79 -8.24
CA LEU A 299 6.84 -0.02 -7.76
C LEU A 299 7.91 0.05 -8.84
N GLN A 300 8.55 1.22 -8.97
CA GLN A 300 9.85 1.33 -9.61
C GLN A 300 10.94 1.55 -8.57
N LEU A 301 11.86 0.59 -8.47
CA LEU A 301 13.04 0.66 -7.62
C LEU A 301 14.19 1.30 -8.41
N LEU A 302 14.91 2.23 -7.77
CA LEU A 302 16.10 2.87 -8.34
C LEU A 302 17.35 2.26 -7.70
N VAL A 303 18.31 1.83 -8.51
CA VAL A 303 19.58 1.33 -7.99
C VAL A 303 20.59 2.46 -7.91
N GLY A 304 21.18 2.64 -6.73
CA GLY A 304 22.20 3.66 -6.48
C GLY A 304 23.54 3.08 -6.05
N ASP A 305 24.60 3.83 -6.25
CA ASP A 305 25.87 3.60 -5.56
C ASP A 305 25.88 4.39 -4.26
N CYS A 306 25.82 3.67 -3.14
CA CYS A 306 25.70 4.25 -1.81
C CYS A 306 27.00 4.05 -1.03
N PRO A 307 27.41 5.01 -0.19
CA PRO A 307 28.47 4.77 0.78
C PRO A 307 28.16 3.56 1.65
N ALA A 308 29.19 2.79 1.99
CA ALA A 308 29.06 1.68 2.92
C ALA A 308 28.84 2.23 4.34
N THR A 309 27.82 1.72 5.03
CA THR A 309 27.59 1.98 6.45
C THR A 309 26.99 0.74 7.11
N ALA A 310 27.26 0.55 8.39
CA ALA A 310 26.65 -0.54 9.15
C ALA A 310 25.16 -0.25 9.38
N ALA A 311 24.32 -1.26 9.15
CA ALA A 311 22.89 -1.12 9.41
C ALA A 311 22.59 -1.01 10.91
N PRO A 312 21.54 -0.27 11.32
CA PRO A 312 21.03 -0.37 12.67
C PRO A 312 20.60 -1.80 12.99
N VAL A 313 20.68 -2.17 14.27
CA VAL A 313 20.37 -3.50 14.79
C VAL A 313 19.12 -3.39 15.65
N LEU A 314 18.09 -4.14 15.26
CA LEU A 314 16.83 -4.24 15.99
C LEU A 314 17.01 -5.06 17.28
N PRO A 315 16.18 -4.82 18.31
CA PRO A 315 16.23 -5.62 19.52
C PRO A 315 15.85 -7.07 19.20
N LEU A 316 16.56 -8.01 19.83
CA LEU A 316 16.29 -9.44 19.67
C LEU A 316 14.85 -9.76 20.09
N ALA A 317 14.22 -10.70 19.38
CA ALA A 317 12.84 -11.11 19.65
C ALA A 317 12.65 -11.72 21.06
N THR A 318 13.72 -12.23 21.68
CA THR A 318 13.71 -12.73 23.06
C THR A 318 13.58 -11.61 24.10
N ALA A 319 14.13 -10.43 23.82
CA ALA A 319 14.03 -9.26 24.69
C ALA A 319 12.78 -8.42 24.37
N THR A 320 12.42 -8.34 23.09
CA THR A 320 11.23 -7.64 22.62
C THR A 320 10.45 -8.56 21.70
N PRO A 321 9.47 -9.33 22.20
CA PRO A 321 8.61 -10.15 21.35
C PRO A 321 7.98 -9.34 20.21
N ARG A 322 7.65 -10.03 19.11
CA ARG A 322 6.93 -9.42 17.96
C ARG A 322 5.45 -9.75 17.94
N SER A 323 4.99 -10.52 18.92
CA SER A 323 3.58 -10.88 19.07
C SER A 323 3.22 -10.81 20.55
N TYR A 324 2.13 -10.12 20.82
CA TYR A 324 1.58 -9.91 22.15
C TYR A 324 0.10 -10.24 22.11
N THR A 325 -0.40 -10.78 23.22
CA THR A 325 -1.82 -10.98 23.46
C THR A 325 -2.15 -10.31 24.79
N ILE A 326 -3.16 -9.45 24.78
CA ILE A 326 -3.68 -8.78 25.98
C ILE A 326 -5.20 -8.95 26.04
N GLU A 327 -5.77 -8.83 27.23
CA GLU A 327 -7.23 -8.72 27.41
C GLU A 327 -7.66 -7.25 27.34
N GLU A 328 -8.88 -6.98 26.86
CA GLU A 328 -9.46 -5.63 26.90
C GLU A 328 -9.37 -5.00 28.29
N GLY A 329 -9.07 -3.70 28.36
CA GLY A 329 -8.84 -2.98 29.61
C GLY A 329 -7.42 -3.10 30.16
N SER A 330 -6.57 -3.93 29.54
CA SER A 330 -5.17 -4.08 29.96
C SER A 330 -4.25 -3.05 29.32
N SER A 331 -3.12 -2.79 30.01
CA SER A 331 -2.02 -1.97 29.50
C SER A 331 -0.87 -2.84 29.00
N LEU A 332 -0.31 -2.49 27.85
CA LEU A 332 0.87 -3.08 27.26
C LEU A 332 1.94 -2.02 27.06
N SER A 333 3.14 -2.27 27.56
CA SER A 333 4.30 -1.36 27.43
C SER A 333 5.47 -2.10 26.80
N ILE A 334 5.90 -1.65 25.62
CA ILE A 334 6.94 -2.30 24.82
C ILE A 334 8.13 -1.32 24.66
N PRO A 335 9.24 -1.54 25.38
CA PRO A 335 10.45 -0.78 25.15
C PRO A 335 11.13 -1.24 23.85
N LEU A 336 11.48 -0.27 23.01
CA LEU A 336 12.23 -0.45 21.77
C LEU A 336 13.57 0.25 21.91
N THR A 337 14.66 -0.49 21.71
CA THR A 337 16.01 0.06 21.61
C THR A 337 16.63 -0.43 20.32
N VAL A 338 17.10 0.51 19.50
CA VAL A 338 17.85 0.22 18.27
C VAL A 338 19.23 0.83 18.41
N THR A 339 20.26 0.07 18.01
CA THR A 339 21.66 0.49 18.08
C THR A 339 22.34 0.42 16.71
N GLN A 340 23.40 1.19 16.50
CA GLN A 340 24.19 1.24 15.27
C GLN A 340 25.66 1.48 15.65
N ALA A 341 26.57 0.73 15.05
CA ALA A 341 27.96 0.63 15.50
C ALA A 341 28.83 1.88 15.24
N ASN A 342 28.47 2.72 14.27
CA ASN A 342 29.21 3.92 13.88
C ASN A 342 28.83 5.16 14.70
N GLY A 343 27.91 5.05 15.67
CA GLY A 343 27.57 6.16 16.55
C GLY A 343 26.70 7.24 15.91
N HIS A 344 26.10 6.97 14.75
CA HIS A 344 25.31 7.95 13.99
C HIS A 344 23.98 8.32 14.67
N VAL A 345 23.35 9.38 14.17
CA VAL A 345 21.99 9.76 14.58
C VAL A 345 20.99 8.78 13.98
N LEU A 346 20.11 8.24 14.81
CA LEU A 346 19.06 7.31 14.42
C LEU A 346 17.68 7.95 14.62
N THR A 347 16.78 7.77 13.67
CA THR A 347 15.35 8.06 13.83
C THR A 347 14.56 6.76 13.87
N LEU A 348 13.87 6.50 14.97
CA LEU A 348 12.91 5.42 15.14
C LEU A 348 11.50 5.96 14.91
N THR A 349 10.79 5.43 13.92
CA THR A 349 9.42 5.83 13.55
C THR A 349 8.49 4.65 13.73
N LEU A 350 7.41 4.82 14.48
CA LEU A 350 6.28 3.89 14.54
C LEU A 350 5.15 4.38 13.65
N ASN A 351 4.42 3.44 13.06
CA ASN A 351 3.21 3.65 12.29
C ASN A 351 2.16 2.60 12.69
N SER A 352 0.95 3.06 13.02
CA SER A 352 -0.15 2.17 13.37
C SER A 352 -1.50 2.90 13.31
N VAL A 353 -2.58 2.12 13.23
CA VAL A 353 -3.94 2.61 13.53
C VAL A 353 -4.09 2.99 14.99
N LEU A 354 -3.28 2.42 15.88
CA LEU A 354 -3.27 2.75 17.30
C LEU A 354 -2.65 4.12 17.59
N LEU A 355 -1.94 4.69 16.61
CA LEU A 355 -1.30 6.00 16.73
C LEU A 355 -2.10 7.05 15.95
N ASP A 356 -3.42 7.08 16.14
CA ASP A 356 -4.38 7.90 15.40
C ASP A 356 -4.58 9.32 15.97
N GLY A 357 -3.72 9.73 16.90
CA GLY A 357 -3.73 11.07 17.48
C GLY A 357 -4.59 11.19 18.74
N ALA A 358 -4.70 12.41 19.25
CA ALA A 358 -5.39 12.67 20.51
C ALA A 358 -6.89 12.35 20.40
N GLY A 359 -7.41 11.58 21.37
CA GLY A 359 -8.83 11.20 21.43
C GLY A 359 -9.19 9.95 20.62
N GLY A 360 -8.23 9.32 19.94
CA GLY A 360 -8.40 8.02 19.30
C GLY A 360 -8.13 6.85 20.24
N PHE A 361 -7.40 5.85 19.77
CA PHE A 361 -6.92 4.76 20.62
C PHE A 361 -6.06 5.31 21.76
N ASN A 362 -6.18 4.73 22.96
CA ASN A 362 -5.31 5.08 24.08
C ASN A 362 -3.95 4.41 23.93
N ALA A 363 -3.21 4.79 22.89
CA ALA A 363 -1.84 4.38 22.67
C ALA A 363 -0.94 5.58 22.37
N ALA A 364 0.34 5.44 22.69
CA ALA A 364 1.33 6.47 22.44
C ALA A 364 2.73 5.87 22.33
N PHE A 365 3.59 6.54 21.55
CA PHE A 365 5.02 6.28 21.53
C PHE A 365 5.75 7.45 22.21
N ASN A 366 6.41 7.19 23.33
CA ASN A 366 7.00 8.23 24.19
C ASN A 366 6.00 9.35 24.56
N GLY A 367 4.75 8.98 24.82
CA GLY A 367 3.67 9.94 25.13
C GLY A 367 3.10 10.68 23.93
N ASN A 368 3.62 10.46 22.71
CA ASN A 368 3.03 11.00 21.49
C ASN A 368 1.97 10.02 20.93
N PRO A 369 0.68 10.41 20.87
CA PRO A 369 -0.39 9.55 20.32
C PRO A 369 -0.34 9.41 18.80
N GLY A 370 0.62 10.06 18.12
CA GLY A 370 0.81 10.01 16.69
C GLY A 370 0.14 11.14 15.93
N THR A 371 0.58 11.32 14.69
CA THR A 371 0.03 12.30 13.76
C THR A 371 -0.51 11.60 12.52
N VAL A 372 -1.79 11.79 12.23
CA VAL A 372 -2.45 11.25 11.03
C VAL A 372 -2.39 12.28 9.91
N THR A 373 -1.67 11.97 8.84
CA THR A 373 -1.73 12.76 7.60
C THR A 373 -3.10 12.56 6.95
N ALA A 374 -3.71 13.64 6.49
CA ALA A 374 -5.01 13.59 5.82
C ALA A 374 -5.04 12.52 4.70
N GLY A 375 -6.02 11.62 4.78
CA GLY A 375 -6.19 10.52 3.82
C GLY A 375 -5.40 9.25 4.13
N ASN A 376 -4.61 9.19 5.21
CA ASN A 376 -4.01 7.96 5.71
C ASN A 376 -4.86 7.36 6.86
N PRO A 377 -4.97 6.02 6.98
CA PRO A 377 -5.71 5.37 8.07
C PRO A 377 -4.89 5.19 9.35
N THR A 378 -3.60 5.52 9.31
CA THR A 378 -2.65 5.36 10.40
C THR A 378 -1.97 6.68 10.69
N GLY A 379 -1.58 6.91 11.94
CA GLY A 379 -0.64 7.97 12.25
C GLY A 379 0.76 7.46 12.55
N THR A 380 1.68 8.41 12.68
CA THR A 380 3.09 8.15 12.95
C THR A 380 3.58 8.90 14.18
N ALA A 381 4.50 8.28 14.90
CA ALA A 381 5.21 8.90 16.02
C ALA A 381 6.69 8.56 15.91
N THR A 382 7.57 9.52 16.24
CA THR A 382 9.02 9.38 16.02
C THR A 382 9.81 9.69 17.28
N ALA A 383 10.97 9.06 17.39
CA ALA A 383 12.00 9.38 18.36
C ALA A 383 13.35 9.46 17.65
N THR A 384 14.21 10.38 18.10
CA THR A 384 15.57 10.52 17.58
C THR A 384 16.56 10.25 18.70
N GLY A 385 17.62 9.53 18.37
CA GLY A 385 18.73 9.26 19.28
C GLY A 385 20.07 9.55 18.61
N THR A 386 21.08 9.82 19.42
CA THR A 386 22.45 10.13 19.00
C THR A 386 23.41 9.07 19.53
N GLY A 387 24.66 9.09 19.08
CA GLY A 387 25.67 8.13 19.55
C GLY A 387 25.35 6.69 19.16
N GLY A 388 24.64 6.48 18.04
CA GLY A 388 24.32 5.15 17.51
C GLY A 388 23.27 4.43 18.34
N ARG A 389 22.43 5.13 19.10
CA ARG A 389 21.36 4.52 19.89
C ARG A 389 20.12 5.40 19.89
N VAL A 390 18.97 4.78 19.64
CA VAL A 390 17.65 5.39 19.86
C VAL A 390 16.81 4.46 20.72
N THR A 391 16.05 5.03 21.65
CA THR A 391 15.18 4.30 22.57
C THR A 391 13.83 4.99 22.65
N GLY A 392 12.77 4.20 22.74
CA GLY A 392 11.44 4.69 23.05
C GLY A 392 10.55 3.57 23.56
N THR A 393 9.41 3.93 24.13
CA THR A 393 8.44 2.98 24.66
C THR A 393 7.11 3.20 23.97
N PHE A 394 6.58 2.15 23.34
CA PHE A 394 5.20 2.12 22.88
C PHE A 394 4.32 1.64 24.02
N VAL A 395 3.30 2.41 24.35
CA VAL A 395 2.30 2.08 25.38
C VAL A 395 0.95 2.02 24.71
N TYR A 396 0.19 0.96 24.98
CA TYR A 396 -1.19 0.81 24.54
C TYR A 396 -2.05 0.32 25.70
N ASN A 397 -3.02 1.14 26.08
CA ASN A 397 -4.04 0.81 27.08
C ASN A 397 -5.31 0.44 26.33
N SER A 398 -5.53 -0.85 26.12
CA SER A 398 -6.70 -1.32 25.37
C SER A 398 -8.01 -0.97 26.08
N ALA A 399 -9.03 -0.62 25.31
CA ALA A 399 -10.38 -0.35 25.79
C ALA A 399 -11.36 -1.48 25.40
N CYS A 400 -12.59 -1.39 25.91
CA CYS A 400 -13.66 -2.32 25.56
C CYS A 400 -14.07 -2.13 24.10
N GLY A 401 -14.33 -3.24 23.40
CA GLY A 401 -14.71 -3.22 21.98
C GLY A 401 -13.52 -3.24 21.03
N GLU A 402 -12.30 -3.26 21.55
CA GLU A 402 -11.06 -3.36 20.76
C GLU A 402 -10.61 -4.81 20.55
N ALA A 403 -11.26 -5.80 21.17
CA ALA A 403 -10.98 -7.20 20.91
C ALA A 403 -11.32 -7.60 19.46
N ARG A 404 -10.34 -8.17 18.75
CA ARG A 404 -10.52 -8.69 17.39
C ARG A 404 -9.52 -9.81 17.09
N ALA A 405 -9.90 -10.71 16.19
CA ALA A 405 -9.07 -11.86 15.82
C ALA A 405 -7.81 -11.44 15.04
N THR A 406 -7.91 -10.42 14.20
CA THR A 406 -6.76 -9.88 13.43
C THR A 406 -5.95 -8.94 14.30
N PRO A 407 -4.64 -9.17 14.51
CA PRO A 407 -3.83 -8.30 15.35
C PRO A 407 -3.79 -6.85 14.87
N TYR A 408 -3.55 -5.92 15.79
CA TYR A 408 -3.11 -4.57 15.46
C TYR A 408 -1.62 -4.62 15.11
N ASP A 409 -1.29 -4.20 13.90
CA ASP A 409 0.10 -4.04 13.47
C ASP A 409 0.62 -2.67 13.96
N VAL A 410 1.77 -2.69 14.62
CA VAL A 410 2.60 -1.51 14.90
C VAL A 410 3.90 -1.70 14.13
N ALA A 411 3.93 -1.16 12.92
CA ALA A 411 5.13 -1.19 12.11
C ALA A 411 6.13 -0.16 12.63
N PHE A 412 7.40 -0.53 12.70
CA PHE A 412 8.45 0.41 13.09
C PHE A 412 9.65 0.32 12.16
N THR A 413 10.25 1.48 11.93
CA THR A 413 11.49 1.62 11.15
C THR A 413 12.53 2.37 11.96
N ALA A 414 13.79 2.01 11.81
CA ALA A 414 14.90 2.76 12.36
C ALA A 414 15.86 3.13 11.22
N LYS A 415 16.01 4.43 11.00
CA LYS A 415 16.82 5.00 9.93
C LYS A 415 18.07 5.64 10.50
N ASP A 416 19.23 5.19 10.03
CA ASP A 416 20.49 5.91 10.18
C ASP A 416 20.46 7.15 9.26
N LEU A 417 20.72 8.32 9.83
CA LEU A 417 20.68 9.60 9.12
C LEU A 417 22.04 10.02 8.53
N ALA A 418 23.12 9.26 8.78
CA ALA A 418 24.42 9.52 8.19
C ALA A 418 24.50 9.08 6.72
N CYS A 419 25.60 9.45 6.07
CA CYS A 419 25.90 9.07 4.69
C CYS A 419 25.79 7.56 4.44
N GLY A 420 25.01 7.18 3.41
CA GLY A 420 24.73 5.77 3.12
C GLY A 420 23.80 5.08 4.13
N GLY A 421 23.24 5.85 5.07
CA GLY A 421 22.40 5.43 6.18
C GLY A 421 21.38 4.36 5.79
N LYS A 422 21.37 3.26 6.56
CA LYS A 422 20.45 2.15 6.34
C LYS A 422 19.17 2.33 7.13
N LEU A 423 18.13 1.71 6.60
CA LEU A 423 16.86 1.53 7.29
C LEU A 423 16.69 0.05 7.63
N VAL A 424 16.31 -0.22 8.86
CA VAL A 424 15.76 -1.52 9.28
C VAL A 424 14.30 -1.33 9.66
N ALA A 425 13.50 -2.39 9.46
CA ALA A 425 12.07 -2.37 9.74
C ALA A 425 11.62 -3.72 10.29
N ASP A 426 10.57 -3.67 11.11
CA ASP A 426 9.88 -4.85 11.61
C ASP A 426 8.46 -4.46 12.09
N VAL A 427 7.65 -5.43 12.50
CA VAL A 427 6.26 -5.21 12.90
C VAL A 427 5.99 -5.90 14.23
N LEU A 428 5.41 -5.16 15.18
CA LEU A 428 4.81 -5.72 16.39
C LEU A 428 3.35 -6.05 16.10
N ARG A 429 2.88 -7.22 16.54
CA ARG A 429 1.48 -7.63 16.44
C ARG A 429 0.85 -7.72 17.81
N ILE A 430 -0.24 -7.01 18.02
CA ILE A 430 -0.95 -7.00 19.30
C ILE A 430 -2.35 -7.55 19.07
N THR A 431 -2.65 -8.70 19.65
CA THR A 431 -3.99 -9.29 19.64
C THR A 431 -4.69 -8.91 20.93
N VAL A 432 -5.82 -8.21 20.82
CA VAL A 432 -6.67 -7.91 21.97
C VAL A 432 -7.77 -8.96 22.02
N THR A 433 -7.93 -9.59 23.19
CA THR A 433 -8.89 -10.66 23.44
C THR A 433 -9.93 -10.22 24.45
N ARG A 434 -11.12 -10.79 24.38
CA ARG A 434 -12.14 -10.55 25.41
C ARG A 434 -11.73 -11.24 26.71
N PRO A 435 -12.01 -10.64 27.89
CA PRO A 435 -11.70 -11.27 29.17
C PRO A 435 -12.32 -12.66 29.31
N SER A 436 -11.54 -13.58 29.85
CA SER A 436 -11.98 -14.96 30.10
C SER A 436 -12.69 -15.09 31.46
N GLY A 437 -13.93 -14.58 31.56
CA GLY A 437 -14.75 -14.74 32.76
C GLY A 437 -16.24 -14.92 32.47
N PRO A 438 -17.06 -15.32 33.47
CA PRO A 438 -18.49 -15.57 33.27
C PRO A 438 -19.17 -14.32 32.69
N PRO A 439 -20.09 -14.43 31.71
CA PRO A 439 -20.82 -13.26 31.22
C PRO A 439 -21.39 -12.55 32.45
N PRO A 440 -21.14 -11.24 32.57
CA PRO A 440 -21.44 -10.61 33.83
C PRO A 440 -22.96 -10.64 34.00
N SER A 441 -23.42 -10.74 35.26
CA SER A 441 -24.82 -10.45 35.55
C SER A 441 -25.15 -9.05 34.99
N ALA A 442 -26.40 -8.76 34.65
CA ALA A 442 -26.83 -7.50 34.01
C ALA A 442 -26.41 -6.19 34.76
N ALA A 443 -25.78 -6.30 35.94
CA ALA A 443 -25.27 -5.21 36.76
C ALA A 443 -23.73 -5.08 36.81
N THR A 444 -22.97 -5.93 36.13
CA THR A 444 -21.51 -5.82 36.06
C THR A 444 -21.10 -5.68 34.59
N GLN A 445 -20.31 -4.69 34.23
CA GLN A 445 -19.73 -4.58 32.90
C GLN A 445 -18.25 -4.95 33.08
N TRP A 446 -17.72 -5.89 32.31
CA TRP A 446 -16.31 -6.33 32.41
C TRP A 446 -15.32 -5.17 32.25
N CYS A 447 -15.79 -4.09 31.62
CA CYS A 447 -14.98 -2.99 31.16
C CYS A 447 -15.94 -1.81 30.93
N VAL A 448 -15.72 -0.68 31.62
CA VAL A 448 -16.60 0.50 31.53
C VAL A 448 -16.22 1.26 30.27
N THR A 449 -17.13 1.34 29.31
CA THR A 449 -16.99 2.27 28.18
C THR A 449 -17.04 3.67 28.75
N SER A 450 -15.89 4.33 28.94
CA SER A 450 -15.87 5.76 29.19
C SER A 450 -16.25 6.44 27.88
N THR A 451 -17.55 6.73 27.71
CA THR A 451 -18.00 7.72 26.75
C THR A 451 -17.41 9.08 27.14
N PRO A 452 -16.95 9.90 26.18
CA PRO A 452 -16.64 11.31 26.45
C PRO A 452 -17.84 12.07 26.99
#